data_AF-A0A8J2J3I0-F1
#
_entry.id   AF-A0A8J2J3I0-F1
#
_cell.length_a   1.000
_cell.length_b   1.000
_cell.length_c   1.000
_cell.angle_alpha   90.00
_cell.angle_beta   90.00
_cell.angle_gamma   90.00
#
_symmetry.space_group_name_H-M   'P 1'
#
loop_
_entity.id
_entity.type
_entity.pdbx_description
1 polymer ?
#
loop_
_entity_poly.entity_id
_entity_poly.type
_entity_poly.pdbx_seq_one_letter_code
_entity_poly.pdbx_strand_id
1 'polypeptide(L)'
;MPSTVSLSQSLERRRRDHKIKGLPRRLYKHCCSNTEMNGTENNLPESFTIVSLEAWTGIFIYIGIFVVAAIGNVSVFVCILNLLRRRPSPMNKLLLHLNIADLIVVFVVIPSEIGWRLSIGWYAGEIPCRLVQYIRAFGLYLSALIVTCITLDRYYAVLYPLRSLNANSRVRIMIYSSWIGATLCSVPQAIIFRVVSHPEYNQFFQCVSDSMGEQGEIANGIFNLAVLYFLPLVTIIFSYGSILHKIAQETVTTVTGEFHLHAHFKYYS
;
A
#
# COMPACT_ATOMS: atom_id res chain seq x y z
N MET A 1 -38.84 56.79 -1.62
CA MET A 1 -38.67 55.41 -2.11
C MET A 1 -37.18 55.13 -2.30
N PRO A 2 -36.57 54.38 -1.38
CA PRO A 2 -35.55 53.41 -1.77
C PRO A 2 -35.77 52.07 -1.04
N SER A 3 -34.99 51.03 -1.39
CA SER A 3 -34.75 49.78 -0.62
C SER A 3 -35.45 48.49 -1.10
N THR A 4 -35.08 47.95 -2.27
CA THR A 4 -35.32 46.53 -2.60
C THR A 4 -34.09 45.80 -3.18
N VAL A 5 -33.00 46.51 -3.50
CA VAL A 5 -31.81 45.91 -4.15
C VAL A 5 -30.81 45.30 -3.14
N SER A 6 -30.87 45.67 -1.86
CA SER A 6 -29.91 45.21 -0.84
C SER A 6 -30.21 43.83 -0.23
N LEU A 7 -31.45 43.33 -0.36
CA LEU A 7 -31.89 42.07 0.25
C LEU A 7 -31.60 40.83 -0.62
N SER A 8 -31.60 40.98 -1.95
CA SER A 8 -31.27 39.89 -2.88
C SER A 8 -29.78 39.55 -2.86
N GLN A 9 -28.90 40.57 -2.81
CA GLN A 9 -27.44 40.38 -2.74
C GLN A 9 -26.96 39.79 -1.41
N SER A 10 -27.68 40.03 -0.31
CA SER A 10 -27.34 39.46 1.01
C SER A 10 -27.78 37.99 1.16
N LEU A 11 -28.86 37.58 0.48
CA LEU A 11 -29.31 36.18 0.43
C LEU A 11 -28.42 35.30 -0.47
N GLU A 12 -27.87 35.83 -1.57
CA GLU A 12 -26.90 35.11 -2.41
C GLU A 12 -25.53 34.93 -1.75
N ARG A 13 -25.10 35.88 -0.88
CA ARG A 13 -23.88 35.71 -0.06
C ARG A 13 -24.03 34.57 0.96
N ARG A 14 -25.16 34.49 1.68
CA ARG A 14 -25.40 33.39 2.65
C ARG A 14 -25.49 32.01 1.99
N ARG A 15 -25.93 31.91 0.73
CA ARG A 15 -25.99 30.63 0.00
C ARG A 15 -24.59 30.14 -0.42
N ARG A 16 -23.60 31.03 -0.60
CA ARG A 16 -22.20 30.66 -0.88
C ARG A 16 -21.44 30.20 0.37
N ASP A 17 -21.73 30.78 1.53
CA ASP A 17 -21.03 30.45 2.79
C ASP A 17 -21.31 29.03 3.31
N HIS A 18 -22.45 28.43 2.95
CA HIS A 18 -22.77 27.06 3.36
C HIS A 18 -22.07 25.96 2.55
N LYS A 19 -21.43 26.30 1.42
CA LYS A 19 -20.72 25.33 0.55
C LYS A 19 -19.21 25.25 0.85
N ILE A 20 -18.72 26.06 1.80
CA ILE A 20 -17.30 26.20 2.17
C ILE A 20 -17.09 25.71 3.61
N LYS A 21 -17.38 24.43 3.87
CA LYS A 21 -17.01 23.77 5.14
C LYS A 21 -16.51 22.37 4.81
N GLY A 22 -15.19 22.24 4.61
CA GLY A 22 -14.55 20.93 4.47
C GLY A 22 -13.19 20.88 3.76
N LEU A 23 -12.36 21.94 3.79
CA LEU A 23 -11.00 21.87 3.25
C LEU A 23 -9.95 22.38 4.26
N PRO A 24 -8.86 21.65 4.51
CA PRO A 24 -7.84 22.03 5.50
C PRO A 24 -7.16 23.37 5.21
N ARG A 25 -7.15 24.24 6.23
CA ARG A 25 -6.81 25.68 6.21
C ARG A 25 -5.35 26.07 5.88
N ARG A 26 -4.42 25.14 5.60
CA ARG A 26 -2.99 25.49 5.46
C ARG A 26 -2.48 25.72 4.03
N LEU A 27 -3.19 25.28 2.98
CA LEU A 27 -2.83 25.62 1.58
C LEU A 27 -3.70 26.73 0.96
N TYR A 28 -4.88 27.02 1.51
CA TYR A 28 -5.80 27.99 0.89
C TYR A 28 -5.36 29.46 1.05
N LYS A 29 -4.50 29.77 2.03
CA LYS A 29 -4.25 31.16 2.45
C LYS A 29 -3.45 32.04 1.48
N HIS A 30 -2.96 31.49 0.36
CA HIS A 30 -2.13 32.27 -0.57
C HIS A 30 -2.84 32.73 -1.86
N CYS A 31 -4.09 32.33 -2.11
CA CYS A 31 -4.71 32.51 -3.44
C CYS A 31 -5.85 33.56 -3.50
N CYS A 32 -6.09 34.32 -2.42
CA CYS A 32 -7.06 35.42 -2.46
C CYS A 32 -6.45 36.70 -1.90
N SER A 33 -5.47 37.24 -2.61
CA SER A 33 -5.23 38.67 -2.59
C SER A 33 -5.54 39.21 -3.98
N ASN A 34 -6.52 40.10 -4.05
CA ASN A 34 -6.95 40.80 -5.25
C ASN A 34 -5.74 41.36 -6.00
N THR A 35 -5.58 41.03 -7.29
CA THR A 35 -4.89 41.93 -8.21
C THR A 35 -5.56 41.82 -9.57
N GLU A 36 -5.86 42.99 -10.12
CA GLU A 36 -6.54 43.25 -11.38
C GLU A 36 -5.79 42.62 -12.56
N MET A 37 -6.53 42.16 -13.57
CA MET A 37 -5.97 41.70 -14.83
C MET A 37 -5.20 42.82 -15.52
N ASN A 38 -3.88 42.69 -15.61
CA ASN A 38 -3.11 43.26 -16.70
C ASN A 38 -2.29 42.14 -17.33
N GLY A 39 -2.42 41.99 -18.64
CA GLY A 39 -1.70 40.99 -19.41
C GLY A 39 -0.20 41.17 -19.29
N THR A 40 0.42 40.24 -18.60
CA THR A 40 1.87 39.97 -18.64
C THR A 40 2.02 38.52 -19.08
N GLU A 41 2.95 38.26 -20.00
CA GLU A 41 3.36 36.92 -20.41
C GLU A 41 3.35 35.97 -19.20
N ASN A 42 2.60 34.87 -19.29
CA ASN A 42 2.56 33.82 -18.28
C ASN A 42 3.89 33.05 -18.31
N ASN A 43 4.98 33.71 -17.94
CA ASN A 43 6.24 33.05 -17.64
C ASN A 43 5.98 32.16 -16.41
N LEU A 44 6.27 30.86 -16.55
CA LEU A 44 6.17 29.91 -15.45
C LEU A 44 7.05 30.41 -14.29
N PRO A 45 6.61 30.29 -13.02
CA PRO A 45 7.47 30.59 -11.88
C PRO A 45 8.70 29.69 -11.93
N GLU A 46 9.88 30.24 -11.61
CA GLU A 46 11.14 29.50 -11.55
C GLU A 46 11.06 28.23 -10.69
N SER A 47 10.16 28.19 -9.70
CA SER A 47 9.90 27.04 -8.83
C SER A 47 9.29 25.82 -9.54
N PHE A 48 8.64 26.00 -10.69
CA PHE A 48 8.09 24.91 -11.50
C PHE A 48 9.04 24.44 -12.61
N THR A 49 10.10 25.21 -12.88
CA THR A 49 11.10 24.91 -13.92
C THR A 49 12.42 24.38 -13.36
N ILE A 50 12.76 24.72 -12.11
CA ILE A 50 14.00 24.29 -11.45
C ILE A 50 13.69 23.15 -10.49
N VAL A 51 14.19 21.95 -10.79
CA VAL A 51 14.20 20.83 -9.84
C VAL A 51 15.09 21.25 -8.65
N SER A 52 14.50 21.51 -7.50
CA SER A 52 15.23 21.90 -6.29
C SER A 52 16.23 20.82 -5.86
N LEU A 53 17.25 21.17 -5.09
CA LEU A 53 18.21 20.21 -4.54
C LEU A 53 17.52 19.07 -3.77
N GLU A 54 16.42 19.38 -3.08
CA GLU A 54 15.57 18.40 -2.39
C GLU A 54 14.90 17.42 -3.36
N ALA A 55 14.43 17.91 -4.51
CA ALA A 55 13.82 17.08 -5.54
C ALA A 55 14.84 16.15 -6.22
N TRP A 56 16.05 16.63 -6.52
CA TRP A 56 17.15 15.80 -7.01
C TRP A 56 17.54 14.70 -6.03
N THR A 57 17.63 15.04 -4.74
CA THR A 57 17.91 14.05 -3.68
C THR A 57 16.84 12.95 -3.67
N GLY A 58 15.56 13.33 -3.78
CA GLY A 58 14.46 12.37 -3.90
C GLY A 58 14.58 11.47 -5.12
N ILE A 59 14.95 12.01 -6.28
CA ILE A 59 15.13 11.25 -7.52
C ILE A 59 16.25 10.20 -7.36
N PHE A 60 17.43 10.60 -6.87
CA PHE A 60 18.54 9.66 -6.65
C PHE A 60 18.20 8.56 -5.65
N ILE A 61 17.45 8.88 -4.58
CA ILE A 61 16.95 7.88 -3.63
C ILE A 61 16.05 6.87 -4.34
N TYR A 62 15.07 7.32 -5.13
CA TYR A 62 14.15 6.41 -5.84
C TYR A 62 14.87 5.56 -6.89
N ILE A 63 15.88 6.11 -7.58
CA ILE A 63 16.75 5.35 -8.49
C ILE A 63 17.52 4.27 -7.71
N GLY A 64 18.09 4.61 -6.56
CA GLY A 64 18.78 3.65 -5.69
C GLY A 64 17.84 2.53 -5.21
N ILE A 65 16.63 2.89 -4.75
CA ILE A 65 15.60 1.93 -4.34
C ILE A 65 15.24 1.03 -5.52
N PHE A 66 15.03 1.59 -6.72
CA PHE A 66 14.73 0.81 -7.92
C PHE A 66 15.82 -0.23 -8.20
N VAL A 67 17.09 0.17 -8.24
CA VAL A 67 18.21 -0.73 -8.54
C VAL A 67 18.32 -1.84 -7.50
N VAL A 68 18.32 -1.49 -6.21
CA VAL A 68 18.44 -2.47 -5.12
C VAL A 68 17.25 -3.41 -5.10
N ALA A 69 16.03 -2.87 -5.20
CA ALA A 69 14.81 -3.68 -5.17
C ALA A 69 14.67 -4.55 -6.41
N ALA A 70 15.06 -4.08 -7.60
CA ALA A 70 15.04 -4.87 -8.83
C ALA A 70 16.03 -6.03 -8.74
N ILE A 71 17.30 -5.76 -8.39
CA ILE A 71 18.32 -6.81 -8.27
C ILE A 71 17.90 -7.83 -7.19
N GLY A 72 17.48 -7.36 -6.02
CA GLY A 72 17.05 -8.21 -4.91
C GLY A 72 15.85 -9.08 -5.27
N ASN A 73 14.75 -8.47 -5.74
CA ASN A 73 13.53 -9.21 -6.05
C ASN A 73 13.71 -10.15 -7.24
N VAL A 74 14.45 -9.78 -8.29
CA VAL A 74 14.73 -10.68 -9.43
C VAL A 74 15.61 -11.85 -8.99
N SER A 75 16.60 -11.62 -8.14
CA SER A 75 17.44 -12.70 -7.60
C SER A 75 16.61 -13.68 -6.77
N VAL A 76 15.73 -13.17 -5.92
CA VAL A 76 14.78 -13.99 -5.14
C VAL A 76 13.81 -14.74 -6.05
N PHE A 77 13.29 -14.10 -7.10
CA PHE A 77 12.42 -14.74 -8.09
C PHE A 77 13.09 -15.97 -8.71
N VAL A 78 14.31 -15.79 -9.24
CA VAL A 78 15.09 -16.86 -9.87
C VAL A 78 15.40 -17.98 -8.86
N CYS A 79 15.73 -17.61 -7.62
CA CYS A 79 15.94 -18.57 -6.54
C CYS A 79 14.68 -19.42 -6.27
N ILE A 80 13.51 -18.77 -6.16
CA ILE A 80 12.23 -19.45 -5.93
C ILE A 80 11.86 -20.36 -7.10
N LEU A 81 12.07 -19.93 -8.35
CA LEU A 81 11.81 -20.77 -9.53
C LEU A 81 12.68 -22.03 -9.53
N ASN A 82 13.97 -21.89 -9.20
CA ASN A 82 14.87 -23.03 -9.08
C ASN A 82 14.44 -23.96 -7.93
N LEU A 83 14.01 -23.40 -6.80
CA LEU A 83 13.53 -24.16 -5.66
C LEU A 83 12.24 -24.92 -5.98
N LEU A 84 11.29 -24.29 -6.68
CA LEU A 84 10.05 -24.94 -7.14
C LEU A 84 10.33 -26.11 -8.09
N ARG A 85 11.33 -25.97 -8.98
CA ARG A 85 11.73 -27.05 -9.89
C ARG A 85 12.36 -28.23 -9.15
N ARG A 86 13.22 -27.97 -8.16
CA ARG A 86 13.97 -29.03 -7.45
C ARG A 86 13.18 -29.67 -6.32
N ARG A 87 12.43 -28.86 -5.56
CA ARG A 87 11.70 -29.26 -4.34
C ARG A 87 10.41 -28.44 -4.22
N PRO A 88 9.36 -28.78 -5.00
CA PRO A 88 8.10 -28.06 -4.95
C PRO A 88 7.47 -28.20 -3.56
N SER A 89 7.19 -27.07 -2.91
CA SER A 89 6.47 -27.03 -1.64
C SER A 89 5.29 -26.04 -1.76
N PRO A 90 4.22 -26.22 -0.98
CA PRO A 90 3.13 -25.25 -0.91
C PRO A 90 3.63 -23.84 -0.55
N MET A 91 4.53 -23.74 0.43
CA MET A 91 5.14 -22.47 0.83
C MET A 91 5.88 -21.75 -0.30
N ASN A 92 6.61 -22.50 -1.14
CA ASN A 92 7.36 -21.89 -2.25
C ASN A 92 6.42 -21.20 -3.25
N LYS A 93 5.17 -21.67 -3.39
CA LYS A 93 4.15 -21.01 -4.22
C LYS A 93 3.70 -19.69 -3.61
N LEU A 94 3.50 -19.61 -2.30
CA LEU A 94 3.17 -18.36 -1.62
C LEU A 94 4.29 -17.33 -1.81
N LEU A 95 5.56 -17.75 -1.60
CA LEU A 95 6.71 -16.89 -1.82
C LEU A 95 6.81 -16.38 -3.27
N LEU A 96 6.48 -17.24 -4.24
CA LEU A 96 6.45 -16.83 -5.65
C LEU A 96 5.43 -15.70 -5.89
N HIS A 97 4.20 -15.85 -5.39
CA HIS A 97 3.16 -14.82 -5.58
C HIS A 97 3.47 -13.52 -4.83
N LEU A 98 4.08 -13.60 -3.65
CA LEU A 98 4.59 -12.42 -2.94
C LEU A 98 5.62 -11.68 -3.81
N ASN A 99 6.61 -12.40 -4.32
CA ASN A 99 7.67 -11.80 -5.11
C ASN A 99 7.17 -11.28 -6.47
N ILE A 100 6.15 -11.90 -7.08
CA ILE A 100 5.45 -11.35 -8.26
C ILE A 100 4.82 -10.00 -7.93
N ALA A 101 4.14 -9.86 -6.79
CA ALA A 101 3.54 -8.60 -6.37
C ALA A 101 4.61 -7.51 -6.19
N ASP A 102 5.72 -7.84 -5.54
CA ASP A 102 6.83 -6.92 -5.33
C ASP A 102 7.49 -6.50 -6.66
N LEU A 103 7.69 -7.43 -7.60
CA LEU A 103 8.22 -7.12 -8.93
C LEU A 103 7.29 -6.18 -9.72
N ILE A 104 5.97 -6.39 -9.65
CA ILE A 104 5.01 -5.48 -10.28
C ILE A 104 5.17 -4.06 -9.74
N VAL A 105 5.28 -3.90 -8.41
CA VAL A 105 5.48 -2.58 -7.79
C VAL A 105 6.82 -1.98 -8.21
N VAL A 106 7.89 -2.78 -8.18
CA VAL A 106 9.25 -2.34 -8.52
C VAL A 106 9.33 -1.86 -9.97
N PHE A 107 8.73 -2.57 -10.92
CA PHE A 107 8.87 -2.24 -12.35
C PHE A 107 7.81 -1.28 -12.88
N VAL A 108 6.70 -1.09 -12.18
CA VAL A 108 5.62 -0.18 -12.63
C VAL A 108 5.57 1.08 -11.78
N VAL A 109 5.51 0.93 -10.46
CA VAL A 109 5.24 2.06 -9.54
C VAL A 109 6.49 2.91 -9.38
N ILE A 110 7.66 2.30 -9.11
CA ILE A 110 8.89 3.05 -8.85
C ILE A 110 9.32 3.89 -10.08
N PRO A 111 9.32 3.36 -11.33
CA PRO A 111 9.64 4.18 -12.50
C PRO A 111 8.62 5.30 -12.74
N SER A 112 7.33 5.04 -12.49
CA SER A 112 6.29 6.08 -12.60
C SER A 112 6.52 7.21 -11.59
N GLU A 113 6.95 6.90 -10.37
CA GLU A 113 7.33 7.89 -9.36
C GLU A 113 8.57 8.70 -9.77
N ILE A 114 9.58 8.05 -10.34
CA ILE A 114 10.76 8.75 -10.88
C ILE A 114 10.36 9.71 -12.00
N GLY A 115 9.53 9.26 -12.94
CA GLY A 115 9.02 10.08 -14.04
C GLY A 115 8.21 11.28 -13.55
N TRP A 116 7.32 11.07 -12.57
CA TRP A 116 6.54 12.15 -11.96
C TRP A 116 7.43 13.20 -11.27
N ARG A 117 8.48 12.77 -10.55
CA ARG A 117 9.45 13.67 -9.91
C ARG A 117 10.32 14.43 -10.90
N LEU A 118 10.75 13.78 -11.98
CA LEU A 118 11.58 14.40 -13.03
C LEU A 118 10.82 15.46 -13.81
N SER A 119 9.55 15.20 -14.12
CA SER A 119 8.71 16.10 -14.91
C SER A 119 7.96 17.13 -14.07
N ILE A 120 8.01 17.02 -12.73
CA ILE A 120 7.30 17.88 -11.76
C ILE A 120 5.78 17.92 -12.08
N GLY A 121 5.26 16.87 -12.71
CA GLY A 121 3.91 16.85 -13.26
C GLY A 121 3.52 15.50 -13.83
N TRP A 122 2.23 15.27 -13.99
CA TRP A 122 1.70 14.02 -14.54
C TRP A 122 1.21 14.23 -15.97
N TYR A 123 2.06 13.86 -16.95
CA TYR A 123 1.77 14.05 -18.37
C TYR A 123 1.36 12.75 -19.10
N ALA A 124 1.31 11.61 -18.41
CA ALA A 124 0.89 10.33 -19.00
C ALA A 124 -0.63 10.22 -19.22
N GLY A 125 -1.41 11.22 -18.78
CA GLY A 125 -2.87 11.25 -18.93
C GLY A 125 -3.64 10.49 -17.85
N GLU A 126 -4.97 10.49 -17.98
CA GLU A 126 -5.90 10.01 -16.94
C GLU A 126 -5.80 8.51 -16.69
N ILE A 127 -5.76 7.70 -17.75
CA ILE A 127 -5.76 6.24 -17.65
C ILE A 127 -4.51 5.74 -16.92
N PRO A 128 -3.28 6.17 -17.27
CA PRO A 128 -2.09 5.77 -16.54
C PRO A 128 -2.08 6.24 -15.08
N CYS A 129 -2.63 7.43 -14.77
CA CYS A 129 -2.72 7.92 -13.38
C CYS A 129 -3.50 6.93 -12.52
N ARG A 130 -4.73 6.58 -12.95
CA ARG A 130 -5.59 5.63 -12.24
C ARG A 130 -4.97 4.24 -12.17
N LEU A 131 -4.36 3.78 -13.26
CA LEU A 131 -3.76 2.45 -13.35
C LEU A 131 -2.55 2.30 -12.42
N VAL A 132 -1.66 3.29 -12.38
CA VAL A 132 -0.47 3.24 -11.51
C VAL A 132 -0.88 3.26 -10.04
N GLN A 133 -1.86 4.08 -9.65
CA GLN A 133 -2.36 4.11 -8.27
C GLN A 133 -3.09 2.82 -7.88
N TYR A 134 -3.86 2.24 -8.81
CA TYR A 134 -4.44 0.92 -8.65
C TYR A 134 -3.38 -0.17 -8.45
N ILE A 135 -2.37 -0.23 -9.33
CA ILE A 135 -1.30 -1.23 -9.28
C ILE A 135 -0.49 -1.08 -7.99
N ARG A 136 -0.21 0.15 -7.56
CA ARG A 136 0.45 0.43 -6.27
C ARG A 136 -0.32 -0.19 -5.11
N ALA A 137 -1.61 0.09 -5.02
CA ALA A 137 -2.44 -0.45 -3.95
C ALA A 137 -2.55 -1.98 -4.05
N PHE A 138 -2.77 -2.50 -5.26
CA PHE A 138 -2.87 -3.92 -5.54
C PHE A 138 -1.65 -4.69 -5.08
N GLY A 139 -0.45 -4.21 -5.43
CA GLY A 139 0.80 -4.80 -4.97
C GLY A 139 0.90 -4.82 -3.45
N LEU A 140 0.61 -3.70 -2.78
CA LEU A 140 0.66 -3.61 -1.31
C LEU A 140 -0.33 -4.56 -0.63
N TYR A 141 -1.59 -4.60 -1.07
CA TYR A 141 -2.57 -5.52 -0.49
C TYR A 141 -2.23 -6.97 -0.79
N LEU A 142 -1.80 -7.30 -2.01
CA LEU A 142 -1.44 -8.66 -2.37
C LEU A 142 -0.26 -9.13 -1.53
N SER A 143 0.80 -8.33 -1.39
CA SER A 143 1.94 -8.66 -0.53
C SER A 143 1.51 -8.87 0.92
N ALA A 144 0.70 -7.97 1.49
CA ALA A 144 0.20 -8.10 2.87
C ALA A 144 -0.65 -9.36 3.07
N LEU A 145 -1.60 -9.63 2.17
CA LEU A 145 -2.47 -10.81 2.24
C LEU A 145 -1.68 -12.11 2.06
N ILE A 146 -0.68 -12.15 1.18
CA ILE A 146 0.18 -13.33 0.99
C ILE A 146 1.08 -13.54 2.22
N VAL A 147 1.62 -12.49 2.82
CA VAL A 147 2.37 -12.60 4.09
C VAL A 147 1.49 -13.18 5.20
N THR A 148 0.25 -12.71 5.33
CA THR A 148 -0.75 -13.30 6.24
C THR A 148 -1.01 -14.77 5.91
N CYS A 149 -1.04 -15.15 4.63
CA CYS A 149 -1.19 -16.55 4.25
C CYS A 149 0.03 -17.40 4.61
N ILE A 150 1.24 -16.86 4.48
CA ILE A 150 2.48 -17.55 4.88
C ILE A 150 2.47 -17.82 6.39
N THR A 151 2.08 -16.84 7.21
CA THR A 151 2.05 -17.00 8.68
C THR A 151 1.01 -18.05 9.10
N LEU A 152 -0.18 -18.03 8.48
CA LEU A 152 -1.20 -19.04 8.70
C LEU A 152 -0.76 -20.44 8.23
N ASP A 153 -0.09 -20.55 7.08
CA ASP A 153 0.43 -21.83 6.60
C ASP A 153 1.44 -22.43 7.59
N ARG A 154 2.32 -21.60 8.14
CA ARG A 154 3.27 -22.00 9.20
C ARG A 154 2.56 -22.45 10.47
N TYR A 155 1.55 -21.69 10.91
CA TYR A 155 0.73 -22.07 12.07
C TYR A 155 0.12 -23.47 11.88
N TYR A 156 -0.49 -23.74 10.73
CA TYR A 156 -1.09 -25.05 10.46
C TYR A 156 -0.05 -26.17 10.34
N ALA A 157 1.10 -25.90 9.72
CA ALA A 157 2.16 -26.89 9.56
C ALA A 157 2.75 -27.34 10.90
N VAL A 158 2.90 -26.43 11.87
CA VAL A 158 3.47 -26.71 13.19
C VAL A 158 2.45 -27.35 14.12
N LEU A 159 1.24 -26.79 14.22
CA LEU A 159 0.26 -27.24 15.22
C LEU A 159 -0.57 -28.44 14.76
N TYR A 160 -0.73 -28.65 13.45
CA TYR A 160 -1.61 -29.66 12.89
C TYR A 160 -0.91 -30.48 11.78
N PRO A 161 0.12 -31.27 12.12
CA PRO A 161 0.93 -31.98 11.13
C PRO A 161 0.10 -32.92 10.22
N LEU A 162 -0.94 -33.57 10.75
CA LEU A 162 -1.84 -34.43 9.95
C LEU A 162 -2.70 -33.64 8.94
N ARG A 163 -3.03 -32.37 9.22
CA ARG A 163 -3.72 -31.48 8.26
C ARG A 163 -2.77 -30.90 7.21
N SER A 164 -1.47 -31.12 7.33
CA SER A 164 -0.46 -30.73 6.33
C SER A 164 -0.56 -31.55 5.03
N LEU A 165 -1.17 -32.75 5.07
CA LEU A 165 -1.37 -33.59 3.89
C LEU A 165 -2.18 -32.89 2.78
N ASN A 166 -3.09 -31.98 3.16
CA ASN A 166 -3.89 -31.17 2.23
C ASN A 166 -3.33 -29.75 1.99
N ALA A 167 -2.06 -29.50 2.33
CA ALA A 167 -1.47 -28.16 2.27
C ALA A 167 -1.50 -27.54 0.86
N ASN A 168 -1.34 -28.35 -0.20
CA ASN A 168 -1.38 -27.85 -1.58
C ASN A 168 -2.74 -27.23 -1.95
N SER A 169 -3.84 -27.89 -1.60
CA SER A 169 -5.19 -27.39 -1.88
C SER A 169 -5.51 -26.16 -1.03
N ARG A 170 -5.15 -26.17 0.25
CA ARG A 170 -5.29 -25.02 1.15
C ARG A 170 -4.55 -23.79 0.61
N VAL A 171 -3.26 -23.93 0.29
CA VAL A 171 -2.44 -22.83 -0.23
C VAL A 171 -2.99 -22.29 -1.55
N ARG A 172 -3.49 -23.16 -2.43
CA ARG A 172 -4.14 -22.74 -3.67
C ARG A 172 -5.35 -21.83 -3.39
N ILE A 173 -6.23 -22.23 -2.47
CA ILE A 173 -7.40 -21.43 -2.06
C ILE A 173 -6.95 -20.09 -1.47
N MET A 174 -5.94 -20.11 -0.59
CA MET A 174 -5.38 -18.90 0.02
C MET A 174 -4.88 -17.92 -1.05
N ILE A 175 -4.09 -18.39 -2.02
CA ILE A 175 -3.62 -17.57 -3.14
C ILE A 175 -4.80 -16.95 -3.90
N TYR A 176 -5.78 -17.75 -4.34
CA TYR A 176 -6.94 -17.21 -5.06
C TYR A 176 -7.70 -16.16 -4.24
N SER A 177 -7.91 -16.42 -2.94
CA SER A 177 -8.57 -15.45 -2.06
C SER A 177 -7.75 -14.15 -1.90
N SER A 178 -6.42 -14.23 -1.82
CA SER A 178 -5.55 -13.05 -1.73
C SER A 178 -5.59 -12.23 -3.01
N TRP A 179 -5.59 -12.87 -4.19
CA TRP A 179 -5.70 -12.17 -5.47
C TRP A 179 -7.04 -11.46 -5.62
N ILE A 180 -8.15 -12.14 -5.32
CA ILE A 180 -9.49 -11.54 -5.37
C ILE A 180 -9.60 -10.41 -4.33
N GLY A 181 -9.16 -10.65 -3.10
CA GLY A 181 -9.16 -9.67 -2.02
C GLY A 181 -8.35 -8.42 -2.39
N ALA A 182 -7.11 -8.58 -2.84
CA ALA A 182 -6.26 -7.47 -3.26
C ALA A 182 -6.89 -6.70 -4.44
N THR A 183 -7.46 -7.40 -5.41
CA THR A 183 -8.16 -6.79 -6.55
C THR A 183 -9.29 -5.88 -6.07
N LEU A 184 -10.15 -6.40 -5.18
CA LEU A 184 -11.29 -5.66 -4.64
C LEU A 184 -10.88 -4.49 -3.76
N CYS A 185 -9.91 -4.69 -2.86
CA CYS A 185 -9.41 -3.65 -1.95
C CYS A 185 -8.74 -2.50 -2.72
N SER A 186 -8.23 -2.73 -3.93
CA SER A 186 -7.53 -1.71 -4.73
C SER A 186 -8.44 -0.85 -5.58
N VAL A 187 -9.67 -1.30 -5.86
CA VAL A 187 -10.64 -0.57 -6.70
C VAL A 187 -10.87 0.87 -6.25
N PRO A 188 -11.00 1.20 -4.94
CA PRO A 188 -11.20 2.58 -4.51
C PRO A 188 -10.11 3.53 -5.02
N GLN A 189 -8.85 3.09 -5.10
CA GLN A 189 -7.77 3.96 -5.58
C GLN A 189 -7.94 4.34 -7.07
N ALA A 190 -8.45 3.43 -7.90
CA ALA A 190 -8.72 3.72 -9.31
C ALA A 190 -9.87 4.74 -9.51
N ILE A 191 -10.77 4.85 -8.54
CA ILE A 191 -11.94 5.73 -8.57
C ILE A 191 -11.59 7.12 -8.02
N ILE A 192 -10.80 7.15 -6.94
CA ILE A 192 -10.45 8.38 -6.21
C ILE A 192 -9.41 9.21 -6.97
N PHE A 193 -8.42 8.59 -7.61
CA PHE A 193 -7.36 9.34 -8.29
C PHE A 193 -7.79 9.84 -9.67
N ARG A 194 -7.44 11.09 -9.96
CA ARG A 194 -7.67 11.73 -11.26
C ARG A 194 -6.60 12.77 -11.58
N VAL A 195 -6.49 13.12 -12.85
CA VAL A 195 -5.61 14.19 -13.32
C VAL A 195 -6.35 15.53 -13.25
N VAL A 196 -5.73 16.51 -12.59
CA VAL A 196 -6.25 17.87 -12.42
C VAL A 196 -5.19 18.87 -12.88
N SER A 197 -5.61 19.95 -13.54
CA SER A 197 -4.73 21.05 -13.94
C SER A 197 -4.48 22.03 -12.79
N HIS A 198 -3.31 22.67 -12.76
CA HIS A 198 -3.02 23.70 -11.76
C HIS A 198 -3.94 24.93 -11.95
N PRO A 199 -4.53 25.51 -10.88
CA PRO A 199 -5.48 26.63 -11.00
C PRO A 199 -4.92 27.89 -11.69
N GLU A 200 -3.61 28.11 -11.56
CA GLU A 200 -2.90 29.28 -12.09
C GLU A 200 -2.15 28.98 -13.40
N TYR A 201 -1.84 27.71 -13.67
CA TYR A 201 -1.03 27.28 -14.82
C TYR A 201 -1.66 26.07 -15.52
N ASN A 202 -2.51 26.32 -16.51
CA ASN A 202 -3.29 25.29 -17.20
C ASN A 202 -2.46 24.20 -17.92
N GLN A 203 -1.16 24.44 -18.11
CA GLN A 203 -0.22 23.50 -18.72
C GLN A 203 0.38 22.48 -17.74
N PHE A 204 0.18 22.66 -16.42
CA PHE A 204 0.63 21.72 -15.40
C PHE A 204 -0.49 20.79 -14.97
N PHE A 205 -0.21 19.49 -15.01
CA PHE A 205 -1.14 18.44 -14.63
C PHE A 205 -0.59 17.67 -13.42
N GLN A 206 -1.47 17.28 -12.50
CA GLN A 206 -1.12 16.46 -11.33
C GLN A 206 -2.11 15.31 -11.19
N CYS A 207 -1.60 14.12 -10.85
CA CYS A 207 -2.43 12.97 -10.49
C CYS A 207 -2.72 13.05 -8.99
N VAL A 208 -3.91 13.53 -8.62
CA VAL A 208 -4.33 13.78 -7.24
C VAL A 208 -5.54 12.95 -6.87
N SER A 209 -5.65 12.61 -5.59
CA SER A 209 -6.86 12.01 -5.04
C SER A 209 -7.96 13.06 -4.97
N ASP A 210 -9.00 12.91 -5.78
CA ASP A 210 -10.27 13.57 -5.55
C ASP A 210 -11.09 12.73 -4.58
N SER A 211 -10.86 12.97 -3.31
CA SER A 211 -11.66 12.34 -2.29
C SER A 211 -13.09 12.84 -2.37
N MET A 212 -14.04 11.96 -2.08
CA MET A 212 -15.47 12.29 -1.95
C MET A 212 -15.73 13.08 -0.64
N GLY A 213 -14.93 14.11 -0.37
CA GLY A 213 -14.88 14.89 0.86
C GLY A 213 -13.94 14.35 1.93
N GLU A 214 -13.75 15.15 3.00
CA GLU A 214 -12.87 14.86 4.16
C GLU A 214 -13.17 13.50 4.81
N GLN A 215 -14.46 13.12 4.88
CA GLN A 215 -14.87 11.82 5.43
C GLN A 215 -14.39 10.64 4.57
N GLY A 216 -14.36 10.80 3.25
CA GLY A 216 -13.88 9.77 2.32
C GLY A 216 -12.38 9.52 2.46
N GLU A 217 -11.59 10.57 2.66
CA GLU A 217 -10.14 10.45 2.92
C GLU A 217 -9.86 9.69 4.21
N ILE A 218 -10.54 10.07 5.29
CA ILE A 218 -10.40 9.43 6.59
C ILE A 218 -10.82 7.96 6.51
N ALA A 219 -11.96 7.66 5.88
CA ALA A 219 -12.44 6.29 5.71
C ALA A 219 -11.45 5.43 4.89
N ASN A 220 -10.92 5.95 3.79
CA ASN A 220 -9.90 5.28 2.98
C ASN A 220 -8.60 5.05 3.78
N GLY A 221 -8.17 6.04 4.55
CA GLY A 221 -7.01 5.92 5.43
C GLY A 221 -7.18 4.83 6.49
N ILE A 222 -8.32 4.81 7.17
CA ILE A 222 -8.65 3.78 8.17
C ILE A 222 -8.73 2.40 7.53
N PHE A 223 -9.37 2.29 6.36
CA PHE A 223 -9.46 1.03 5.62
C PHE A 223 -8.06 0.49 5.25
N ASN A 224 -7.19 1.34 4.70
CA ASN A 224 -5.81 0.99 4.36
C ASN A 224 -5.04 0.53 5.60
N LEU A 225 -5.16 1.26 6.71
CA LEU A 225 -4.50 0.92 7.96
C LEU A 225 -5.00 -0.42 8.53
N ALA A 226 -6.31 -0.68 8.47
CA ALA A 226 -6.89 -1.92 8.94
C ALA A 226 -6.36 -3.14 8.17
N VAL A 227 -6.37 -3.07 6.83
CA VAL A 227 -6.02 -4.21 5.98
C VAL A 227 -4.51 -4.40 5.84
N LEU A 228 -3.74 -3.33 5.64
CA LEU A 228 -2.30 -3.42 5.37
C LEU A 228 -1.47 -3.57 6.65
N TYR A 229 -1.97 -3.12 7.80
CA TYR A 229 -1.20 -3.12 9.04
C TYR A 229 -1.82 -4.02 10.12
N PHE A 230 -3.06 -3.75 10.54
CA PHE A 230 -3.66 -4.46 11.67
C PHE A 230 -3.92 -5.94 11.40
N LEU A 231 -4.46 -6.28 10.22
CA LEU A 231 -4.76 -7.67 9.86
C LEU A 231 -3.50 -8.56 9.82
N PRO A 232 -2.40 -8.17 9.14
CA PRO A 232 -1.15 -8.91 9.21
C PRO A 232 -0.58 -9.00 10.62
N LEU A 233 -0.59 -7.89 11.38
CA LEU A 233 -0.01 -7.82 12.73
C LEU A 233 -0.74 -8.74 13.71
N VAL A 234 -2.07 -8.71 13.75
CA VAL A 234 -2.86 -9.59 14.61
C VAL A 234 -2.62 -11.06 14.26
N THR A 235 -2.57 -11.38 12.96
CA THR A 235 -2.32 -12.74 12.50
C THR A 235 -0.92 -13.24 12.89
N ILE A 236 0.09 -12.39 12.76
CA ILE A 236 1.47 -12.69 13.18
C ILE A 236 1.52 -12.94 14.69
N ILE A 237 1.00 -12.02 15.51
CA ILE A 237 1.03 -12.14 16.98
C ILE A 237 0.33 -13.43 17.43
N PHE A 238 -0.87 -13.69 16.92
CA PHE A 238 -1.63 -14.89 17.28
C PHE A 238 -0.91 -16.17 16.85
N SER A 239 -0.39 -16.21 15.62
CA SER A 239 0.26 -17.40 15.05
C SER A 239 1.56 -17.72 15.79
N TYR A 240 2.44 -16.73 15.96
CA TYR A 240 3.72 -16.93 16.64
C TYR A 240 3.54 -17.20 18.14
N GLY A 241 2.59 -16.52 18.80
CA GLY A 241 2.27 -16.81 20.20
C GLY A 241 1.84 -18.27 20.41
N SER A 242 0.97 -18.77 19.53
CA SER A 242 0.50 -20.17 19.57
C SER A 242 1.62 -21.18 19.29
N ILE A 243 2.49 -20.88 18.33
CA ILE A 243 3.67 -21.71 18.00
C ILE A 243 4.61 -21.80 19.21
N LEU A 244 4.94 -20.66 19.84
CA LEU A 244 5.83 -20.62 21.00
C LEU A 244 5.23 -21.39 22.18
N HIS A 245 3.93 -21.23 22.43
CA HIS A 245 3.25 -21.97 23.48
C HIS A 245 3.30 -23.48 23.24
N LYS A 246 3.08 -23.93 21.99
CA LYS A 246 3.18 -25.35 21.63
C LYS A 246 4.59 -25.91 21.84
N ILE A 247 5.61 -25.18 21.38
CA ILE A 247 7.01 -25.59 21.53
C ILE A 247 7.39 -25.68 23.02
N ALA A 248 6.94 -24.72 23.83
CA ALA A 248 7.18 -24.74 25.27
C ALA A 248 6.56 -25.98 25.94
N GLN A 249 5.33 -26.35 25.56
CA GLN A 249 4.67 -27.56 26.08
C GLN A 249 5.39 -28.86 25.67
N GLU A 250 5.85 -28.96 24.42
CA GLU A 250 6.59 -30.14 23.95
C GLU A 250 7.94 -30.27 24.64
N THR A 251 8.62 -29.15 24.88
CA THR A 251 9.90 -29.11 25.61
C THR A 251 9.74 -29.61 27.04
N VAL A 252 8.73 -29.11 27.77
CA VAL A 252 8.43 -29.56 29.14
C VAL A 252 8.11 -31.06 29.18
N THR A 253 7.28 -31.53 28.24
CA THR A 253 6.90 -32.94 28.16
C THR A 253 8.10 -33.84 27.90
N THR A 254 9.00 -33.44 27.00
CA THR A 254 10.21 -34.19 26.65
C THR A 254 11.17 -34.30 27.83
N VAL A 255 11.44 -33.17 28.51
CA VAL A 255 12.30 -33.14 29.71
C VAL A 255 11.73 -33.99 30.84
N THR A 256 10.42 -33.91 31.08
CA THR A 256 9.75 -34.72 32.12
C THR A 256 9.79 -36.21 31.78
N GLY A 257 9.65 -36.56 30.50
CA GLY A 257 9.78 -37.94 30.01
C GLY A 257 11.19 -38.50 30.19
N GLU A 258 12.23 -37.75 29.84
CA GLU A 258 13.62 -38.14 30.07
C GLU A 258 13.93 -38.33 31.56
N PHE A 259 13.41 -37.44 32.43
CA PHE A 259 13.59 -37.55 33.87
C PHE A 259 12.94 -38.82 34.45
N HIS A 260 11.74 -39.16 34.01
CA HIS A 260 11.07 -40.39 34.40
C HIS A 260 11.81 -41.65 33.93
N LEU A 261 12.35 -41.64 32.70
CA LEU A 261 13.13 -42.77 32.17
C LEU A 261 14.42 -42.98 32.99
N HIS A 262 15.12 -41.90 33.33
CA HIS A 262 16.32 -41.95 34.16
C HIS A 262 16.05 -42.43 35.59
N ALA A 263 14.92 -42.02 36.17
CA ALA A 263 14.48 -42.50 37.48
C ALA A 263 14.14 -44.00 37.46
N HIS A 264 13.48 -44.47 36.39
CA HIS A 264 13.12 -45.89 36.23
C HIS A 264 14.36 -46.78 36.07
N PHE A 265 15.39 -46.32 35.34
CA PHE A 265 16.66 -47.06 35.22
C PHE A 265 17.43 -47.17 36.54
N LYS A 266 17.43 -46.13 37.39
CA LYS A 266 18.06 -46.16 38.71
C LYS A 266 17.38 -47.09 39.72
N TYR A 267 16.09 -47.38 39.53
CA TYR A 267 15.32 -48.22 40.47
C TYR A 267 15.48 -49.72 40.19
N TYR A 268 15.93 -50.09 38.98
CA TYR A 268 16.09 -51.48 38.53
C TYR A 268 17.55 -51.94 38.39
N SER A 269 18.53 -51.10 38.76
CA SER A 269 19.96 -51.44 38.86
C SER A 269 20.38 -51.63 40.31
#